data_AF-A0A3C2B7Z8-F1
#
_entry.id   AF-A0A3C2B7Z8-F1
#
_cell.length_a   1.000
_cell.length_b   1.000
_cell.length_c   1.000
_cell.angle_alpha   90.00
_cell.angle_beta   90.00
_cell.angle_gamma   90.00
#
_symmetry.space_group_name_H-M   'P 1'
#
loop_
_entity.id
_entity.type
_entity.pdbx_description
1 polymer ?
#
loop_
_entity_poly.entity_id
_entity_poly.type
_entity_poly.pdbx_seq_one_letter_code
_entity_poly.pdbx_strand_id
1 'polypeptide(L)'
;MEATQRATPADAPATVVEFARSYNERIVRQRHHQPLFRSAVIHAYERKCAVCRLPFTELLDAAHIKSDAEGGPAKVANGLALCKIHHGAFDANIIGISPDYVVQVRHSVLETFDGPTLQHAIKEMHGERLRQIPQSRSEKPDRDLLAERFETFRQAS
;
A
#
# COMPACT_ATOMS: atom_id res chain seq x y z
N MET A 1 -18.12 3.80 25.45
CA MET A 1 -18.90 4.81 24.71
C MET A 1 -19.32 4.19 23.39
N GLU A 2 -20.55 3.69 23.34
CA GLU A 2 -21.15 3.00 22.19
C GLU A 2 -21.36 3.97 21.02
N ALA A 3 -20.86 3.60 19.85
CA ALA A 3 -21.16 4.29 18.61
C ALA A 3 -22.59 3.93 18.19
N THR A 4 -23.51 4.88 18.33
CA THR A 4 -24.90 4.75 17.90
C THR A 4 -24.95 4.49 16.38
N GLN A 5 -25.27 3.27 15.99
CA GLN A 5 -25.68 2.95 14.63
C GLN A 5 -27.02 3.65 14.37
N ARG A 6 -27.00 4.77 13.65
CA ARG A 6 -28.24 5.45 13.22
C ARG A 6 -28.92 4.55 12.18
N ALA A 7 -29.97 3.86 12.61
CA ALA A 7 -30.82 3.04 11.77
C ALA A 7 -31.43 3.88 10.63
N THR A 8 -31.42 3.35 9.41
CA THR A 8 -32.09 3.96 8.25
C THR A 8 -33.61 3.90 8.46
N PRO A 9 -34.36 5.01 8.26
CA PRO A 9 -35.82 4.99 8.40
C PRO A 9 -36.45 4.06 7.36
N ALA A 10 -37.48 3.32 7.76
CA ALA A 10 -38.13 2.28 6.96
C ALA A 10 -38.77 2.79 5.65
N ASP A 11 -39.10 4.09 5.58
CA ASP A 11 -39.76 4.74 4.43
C ASP A 11 -38.81 5.63 3.60
N ALA A 12 -37.49 5.46 3.75
CA ALA A 12 -36.53 6.25 2.97
C ALA A 12 -36.58 5.88 1.47
N PRO A 13 -36.41 6.85 0.55
CA PRO A 13 -36.27 6.56 -0.88
C PRO A 13 -35.17 5.52 -1.12
N ALA A 14 -35.36 4.62 -2.08
CA ALA A 14 -34.39 3.55 -2.37
C ALA A 14 -32.95 4.07 -2.57
N THR A 15 -32.80 5.24 -3.18
CA THR A 15 -31.51 5.92 -3.37
C THR A 15 -30.83 6.32 -2.05
N VAL A 16 -31.59 6.70 -1.03
CA VAL A 16 -31.10 7.05 0.30
C VAL A 16 -30.67 5.80 1.07
N VAL A 17 -31.41 4.70 0.93
CA VAL A 17 -31.07 3.40 1.53
C VAL A 17 -29.77 2.85 0.92
N GLU A 18 -29.61 2.95 -0.40
CA GLU A 18 -28.43 2.49 -1.13
C GLU A 18 -27.18 3.34 -0.81
N PHE A 19 -27.34 4.67 -0.69
CA PHE A 19 -26.30 5.55 -0.19
C PHE A 19 -25.89 5.23 1.25
N ALA A 20 -26.86 5.00 2.15
CA ALA A 20 -26.58 4.63 3.54
C ALA A 20 -25.86 3.27 3.65
N ARG A 21 -26.23 2.29 2.83
CA ARG A 21 -25.57 0.98 2.76
C ARG A 21 -24.11 1.13 2.33
N SER A 22 -23.87 1.76 1.18
CA SER A 22 -22.51 1.97 0.66
C SER A 22 -21.64 2.79 1.62
N TYR A 23 -22.21 3.80 2.29
CA TYR A 23 -21.53 4.57 3.32
C TYR A 23 -21.17 3.73 4.55
N ASN A 24 -22.11 2.92 5.07
CA ASN A 24 -21.86 2.03 6.21
C ASN A 24 -20.82 0.95 5.90
N GLU A 25 -20.88 0.34 4.72
CA GLU A 25 -19.88 -0.63 4.24
C GLU A 25 -18.49 0.01 4.21
N ARG A 26 -18.38 1.25 3.70
CA ARG A 26 -17.12 2.01 3.70
C ARG A 26 -16.60 2.28 5.11
N ILE A 27 -17.47 2.67 6.04
CA ILE A 27 -17.10 2.89 7.45
C ILE A 27 -16.62 1.59 8.11
N VAL A 28 -17.34 0.47 7.95
CA VAL A 28 -16.95 -0.83 8.53
C VAL A 28 -15.60 -1.28 7.98
N ARG A 29 -15.39 -1.16 6.66
CA ARG A 29 -14.13 -1.49 5.99
C ARG A 29 -12.97 -0.63 6.51
N GLN A 30 -13.16 0.68 6.64
CA GLN A 30 -12.14 1.57 7.21
C GLN A 30 -11.85 1.30 8.68
N ARG A 31 -12.87 1.00 9.50
CA ARG A 31 -12.70 0.84 10.96
C ARG A 31 -12.07 -0.50 11.37
N HIS A 32 -12.35 -1.58 10.65
CA HIS A 32 -11.91 -2.92 11.06
C HIS A 32 -10.93 -3.57 10.08
N HIS A 33 -11.13 -3.42 8.76
CA HIS A 33 -10.33 -4.14 7.78
C HIS A 33 -8.97 -3.49 7.56
N GLN A 34 -8.91 -2.16 7.47
CA GLN A 34 -7.63 -1.46 7.26
C GLN A 34 -6.65 -1.62 8.44
N PRO A 35 -7.06 -1.51 9.71
CA PRO A 35 -6.14 -1.77 10.83
C PRO A 35 -5.62 -3.21 10.90
N LEU A 36 -6.49 -4.20 10.64
CA LEU A 36 -6.11 -5.62 10.62
C LEU A 36 -5.17 -5.94 9.45
N PHE A 37 -5.50 -5.47 8.23
CA PHE A 37 -4.63 -5.59 7.07
C PHE A 37 -3.26 -4.97 7.34
N ARG A 38 -3.24 -3.73 7.86
CA ARG A 38 -1.99 -3.03 8.18
C ARG A 38 -1.15 -3.83 9.18
N SER A 39 -1.77 -4.30 10.26
CA SER A 39 -1.08 -5.09 11.28
C SER A 39 -0.48 -6.38 10.71
N ALA A 40 -1.27 -7.13 9.92
CA ALA A 40 -0.84 -8.37 9.31
C ALA A 40 0.33 -8.17 8.33
N VAL A 41 0.24 -7.16 7.46
CA VAL A 41 1.33 -6.83 6.52
C VAL A 41 2.60 -6.47 7.26
N ILE A 42 2.56 -5.54 8.22
CA ILE A 42 3.76 -5.13 8.94
C ILE A 42 4.38 -6.29 9.73
N HIS A 43 3.55 -7.17 10.29
CA HIS A 43 4.03 -8.36 10.99
C HIS A 43 4.77 -9.32 10.04
N ALA A 44 4.20 -9.61 8.86
CA ALA A 44 4.80 -10.51 7.87
C ALA A 44 6.15 -10.01 7.34
N TYR A 45 6.38 -8.69 7.35
CA TYR A 45 7.66 -8.06 6.99
C TYR A 45 8.59 -7.85 8.19
N GLU A 46 8.39 -8.58 9.30
CA GLU A 46 9.23 -8.49 10.50
C GLU A 46 9.34 -7.06 11.07
N ARG A 47 8.27 -6.25 10.93
CA ARG A 47 8.23 -4.85 11.37
C ARG A 47 9.32 -3.97 10.74
N LYS A 48 9.66 -4.21 9.47
CA LYS A 48 10.63 -3.44 8.70
C LYS A 48 10.06 -2.97 7.37
N CYS A 49 10.55 -1.83 6.88
CA CYS A 49 10.28 -1.41 5.51
C CYS A 49 10.86 -2.41 4.50
N ALA A 50 10.07 -2.80 3.50
CA ALA A 50 10.44 -3.70 2.40
C ALA A 50 11.64 -3.17 1.59
N VAL A 51 11.73 -1.86 1.43
CA VAL A 51 12.76 -1.19 0.62
C VAL A 51 14.02 -0.91 1.45
N CYS A 52 13.94 -0.17 2.54
CA CYS A 52 15.13 0.28 3.29
C CYS A 52 15.41 -0.46 4.62
N ARG A 53 14.53 -1.38 5.05
CA ARG A 53 14.59 -2.09 6.33
C ARG A 53 14.49 -1.24 7.61
N LEU A 54 14.01 0.00 7.51
CA LEU A 54 13.74 0.84 8.68
C LEU A 54 12.84 0.08 9.70
N PRO A 55 13.26 -0.11 10.96
CA PRO A 55 12.60 -1.00 11.91
C PRO A 55 11.63 -0.30 12.91
N PHE A 56 11.21 0.94 12.61
CA PHE A 56 10.33 1.73 13.49
C PHE A 56 8.88 1.64 13.01
N THR A 57 8.05 0.88 13.72
CA THR A 57 6.68 0.52 13.29
C THR A 57 5.76 1.75 13.17
N GLU A 58 6.02 2.80 13.94
CA GLU A 58 5.35 4.09 13.92
C GLU A 58 5.57 4.83 12.58
N LEU A 59 6.69 4.54 11.92
CA LEU A 59 7.05 5.09 10.62
C LEU A 59 6.67 4.16 9.46
N LEU A 60 6.06 3.00 9.73
CA LEU A 60 5.61 2.06 8.71
C LEU A 60 4.11 2.22 8.41
N ASP A 61 3.77 1.93 7.17
CA ASP A 61 2.41 1.70 6.68
C ASP A 61 2.35 0.38 5.91
N ALA A 62 1.13 -0.03 5.58
CA ALA A 62 0.87 -1.11 4.64
C ALA A 62 0.33 -0.50 3.34
N ALA A 63 1.18 -0.44 2.33
CA ALA A 63 0.79 -0.02 0.99
C ALA A 63 0.07 -1.17 0.29
N HIS A 64 -1.06 -0.88 -0.34
CA HIS A 64 -1.72 -1.84 -1.21
C HIS A 64 -0.99 -1.89 -2.56
N ILE A 65 -0.77 -3.08 -3.10
CA ILE A 65 -0.27 -3.24 -4.47
C ILE A 65 -1.39 -2.90 -5.46
N LYS A 66 -2.56 -3.52 -5.29
CA LYS A 66 -3.83 -3.15 -5.92
C LYS A 66 -4.75 -2.53 -4.89
N SER A 67 -5.23 -1.32 -5.15
CA SER A 67 -5.99 -0.56 -4.15
C SER A 67 -7.34 -1.19 -3.83
N ASP A 68 -7.86 -0.92 -2.64
CA ASP A 68 -9.21 -1.31 -2.23
C ASP A 68 -10.29 -0.82 -3.22
N ALA A 69 -10.09 0.37 -3.79
CA ALA A 69 -11.02 1.01 -4.74
C ALA A 69 -11.06 0.28 -6.09
N GLU A 70 -9.97 -0.39 -6.47
CA GLU A 70 -9.85 -1.20 -7.68
C GLU A 70 -10.22 -2.68 -7.43
N GLY A 71 -10.79 -2.98 -6.26
CA GLY A 71 -11.15 -4.35 -5.89
C GLY A 71 -9.97 -5.20 -5.39
N GLY A 72 -8.89 -4.56 -4.93
CA GLY A 72 -7.74 -5.24 -4.32
C GLY A 72 -8.13 -6.04 -3.07
N PRO A 73 -7.67 -7.29 -2.93
CA PRO A 73 -7.97 -8.11 -1.75
C PRO A 73 -7.19 -7.63 -0.52
N ALA A 74 -7.82 -7.61 0.65
CA ALA A 74 -7.18 -7.32 1.93
C ALA A 74 -6.37 -8.53 2.46
N LYS A 75 -5.37 -8.99 1.68
CA LYS A 75 -4.47 -10.11 2.00
C LYS A 75 -3.02 -9.63 2.06
N VAL A 76 -2.18 -10.26 2.89
CA VAL A 76 -0.76 -9.88 3.04
C VAL A 76 -0.02 -9.86 1.69
N ALA A 77 -0.31 -10.80 0.80
CA ALA A 77 0.29 -10.86 -0.54
C ALA A 77 -0.08 -9.65 -1.44
N ASN A 78 -1.12 -8.88 -1.12
CA ASN A 78 -1.45 -7.60 -1.78
C ASN A 78 -0.86 -6.39 -1.02
N GLY A 79 -0.01 -6.64 -0.02
CA GLY A 79 0.54 -5.62 0.87
C GLY A 79 2.06 -5.53 0.83
N LEU A 80 2.56 -4.31 0.91
CA LEU A 80 3.97 -4.01 1.14
C LEU A 80 4.09 -3.21 2.44
N ALA A 81 4.92 -3.67 3.38
CA ALA A 81 5.27 -2.85 4.53
C ALA A 81 6.29 -1.79 4.09
N LEU A 82 5.90 -0.51 4.04
CA LEU A 82 6.77 0.57 3.57
C LEU A 82 6.89 1.65 4.63
N CYS A 83 8.05 2.31 4.74
CA CYS A 83 8.13 3.52 5.55
C CYS A 83 7.38 4.67 4.87
N LYS A 84 7.09 5.75 5.61
CA LYS A 84 6.35 6.91 5.07
C LYS A 84 6.90 7.46 3.75
N ILE A 85 8.23 7.49 3.61
CA ILE A 85 8.89 7.97 2.38
C ILE A 85 8.64 7.00 1.22
N HIS A 86 8.90 5.70 1.40
CA HIS A 86 8.72 4.72 0.33
C HIS A 86 7.25 4.48 -0.02
N HIS A 87 6.35 4.59 0.95
CA HIS A 87 4.91 4.50 0.72
C HIS A 87 4.44 5.65 -0.18
N GLY A 88 4.75 6.89 0.19
CA GLY A 88 4.39 8.05 -0.63
C GLY A 88 5.04 8.01 -2.01
N ALA A 89 6.30 7.57 -2.10
CA ALA A 89 6.98 7.43 -3.38
C ALA A 89 6.35 6.35 -4.28
N PHE A 90 5.90 5.24 -3.70
CA PHE A 90 5.24 4.16 -4.44
C PHE A 90 3.87 4.62 -4.97
N ASP A 91 3.04 5.24 -4.11
CA ASP A 91 1.73 5.74 -4.49
C ASP A 91 1.82 6.83 -5.56
N ALA A 92 2.83 7.71 -5.47
CA ALA A 92 3.07 8.78 -6.44
C ALA A 92 3.73 8.31 -7.75
N ASN A 93 3.97 7.00 -7.94
CA ASN A 93 4.73 6.45 -9.06
C ASN A 93 6.15 7.03 -9.19
N ILE A 94 6.75 7.49 -8.10
CA ILE A 94 8.17 7.89 -8.05
C ILE A 94 9.04 6.64 -8.02
N ILE A 95 8.61 5.61 -7.30
CA ILE A 95 9.17 4.26 -7.36
C ILE A 95 8.13 3.25 -7.83
N GLY A 96 8.58 2.25 -8.57
CA GLY A 96 7.84 1.03 -8.90
C GLY A 96 8.57 -0.19 -8.37
N ILE A 97 7.84 -1.27 -8.14
CA ILE A 97 8.41 -2.57 -7.76
C ILE A 97 7.99 -3.58 -8.81
N SER A 98 8.96 -4.16 -9.51
CA SER A 98 8.71 -5.17 -10.54
C SER A 98 8.25 -6.51 -9.94
N PRO A 99 7.67 -7.42 -10.75
CA PRO A 99 7.31 -8.79 -10.31
C PRO A 99 8.48 -9.61 -9.75
N ASP A 100 9.71 -9.24 -10.12
CA ASP A 100 10.94 -9.86 -9.60
C ASP A 100 11.45 -9.21 -8.31
N TYR A 101 10.65 -8.34 -7.71
CA TYR A 101 10.93 -7.61 -6.47
C TYR A 101 12.12 -6.66 -6.59
N VAL A 102 12.35 -6.12 -7.79
CA VAL A 102 13.36 -5.08 -8.03
C VAL A 102 12.68 -3.71 -7.99
N VAL A 103 13.23 -2.80 -7.21
CA VAL A 103 12.81 -1.40 -7.11
C VAL A 103 13.32 -0.64 -8.33
N GLN A 104 12.45 0.15 -8.94
CA GLN A 104 12.77 1.03 -10.05
C GLN A 104 12.35 2.44 -9.69
N VAL A 105 13.21 3.41 -9.96
CA VAL A 105 12.96 4.83 -9.72
C VAL A 105 12.67 5.49 -11.07
N ARG A 106 11.65 6.35 -11.11
CA ARG A 106 11.29 7.13 -12.30
C ARG A 106 12.51 7.88 -12.86
N HIS A 107 12.67 7.89 -14.18
CA HIS A 107 13.86 8.46 -14.81
C HIS A 107 14.08 9.94 -14.48
N SER A 108 13.03 10.77 -14.57
CA SER A 108 13.12 12.19 -14.23
C SER A 108 13.53 12.44 -12.77
N VAL A 109 13.22 11.52 -11.85
CA VAL A 109 13.65 11.61 -10.46
C VAL A 109 15.13 11.29 -10.33
N LEU A 110 15.66 10.33 -11.10
CA LEU A 110 17.10 10.02 -11.14
C LEU A 110 17.93 11.21 -11.64
N GLU A 111 17.42 11.95 -12.63
CA GLU A 111 18.09 13.13 -13.20
C GLU A 111 18.01 14.38 -12.29
N THR A 112 17.06 14.41 -11.34
CA THR A 112 16.84 15.57 -10.46
C THR A 112 18.01 15.77 -9.49
N PHE A 113 18.75 16.87 -9.59
CA PHE A 113 19.79 17.19 -8.60
C PHE A 113 19.17 17.77 -7.31
N ASP A 114 19.37 17.10 -6.17
CA ASP A 114 18.82 17.49 -4.87
C ASP A 114 19.73 16.97 -3.73
N GLY A 115 19.36 17.25 -2.48
CA GLY A 115 20.10 16.88 -1.28
C GLY A 115 20.15 15.38 -0.94
N PRO A 116 20.82 15.03 0.16
CA PRO A 116 21.13 13.64 0.54
C PRO A 116 19.89 12.77 0.75
N THR A 117 18.75 13.36 1.12
CA THR A 117 17.51 12.63 1.29
C THR A 117 17.03 11.99 -0.01
N LEU A 118 16.97 12.75 -1.13
CA LEU A 118 16.55 12.20 -2.41
C LEU A 118 17.54 11.13 -2.90
N GLN A 119 18.83 11.40 -2.72
CA GLN A 119 19.92 10.50 -3.10
C GLN A 119 19.82 9.14 -2.38
N HIS A 120 19.90 9.16 -1.05
CA HIS A 120 20.04 7.92 -0.26
C HIS A 120 18.71 7.23 0.01
N ALA A 121 17.61 7.99 0.17
CA ALA A 121 16.32 7.38 0.48
C ALA A 121 15.62 6.83 -0.77
N ILE A 122 15.82 7.43 -1.95
CA ILE A 122 15.08 7.06 -3.18
C ILE A 122 16.03 6.59 -4.28
N LYS A 123 16.94 7.43 -4.77
CA LYS A 123 17.71 7.13 -5.99
C LYS A 123 18.58 5.87 -5.87
N GLU A 124 19.27 5.71 -4.74
CA GLU A 124 20.11 4.54 -4.49
C GLU A 124 19.34 3.22 -4.38
N MET A 125 18.00 3.27 -4.27
CA MET A 125 17.17 2.07 -4.31
C MET A 125 16.91 1.60 -5.75
N HIS A 126 17.24 2.41 -6.77
CA HIS A 126 17.05 2.02 -8.16
C HIS A 126 17.89 0.77 -8.51
N GLY A 127 17.23 -0.27 -9.03
CA GLY A 127 17.87 -1.54 -9.38
C GLY A 127 18.08 -2.49 -8.21
N GLU A 128 17.83 -2.05 -6.97
CA GLU A 128 17.97 -2.89 -5.78
C GLU A 128 16.78 -3.83 -5.62
N ARG A 129 17.02 -5.03 -5.09
CA ARG A 129 15.93 -5.93 -4.68
C ARG A 129 15.31 -5.45 -3.37
N LEU A 130 14.02 -5.73 -3.16
CA LEU A 130 13.38 -5.55 -1.87
C LEU A 130 14.22 -6.24 -0.79
N ARG A 131 14.66 -5.44 0.18
CA ARG A 131 15.59 -5.84 1.23
C ARG A 131 14.90 -6.63 2.34
N GLN A 132 13.58 -6.49 2.46
CA GLN A 132 12.74 -7.29 3.35
C GLN A 132 11.53 -7.81 2.58
N ILE A 133 11.33 -9.14 2.64
CA ILE A 133 10.16 -9.83 2.10
C ILE A 133 9.66 -10.84 3.13
N PRO A 134 8.36 -11.21 3.13
CA PRO A 134 7.85 -12.25 4.01
C PRO A 134 8.52 -13.60 3.79
N GLN A 135 8.76 -14.31 4.89
CA GLN A 135 9.36 -15.66 4.86
C GLN A 135 8.38 -16.68 4.31
N SER A 136 7.11 -16.57 4.70
CA SER A 136 6.05 -17.45 4.20
C SER A 136 5.78 -17.21 2.73
N ARG A 137 5.78 -18.28 1.93
CA ARG A 137 5.54 -18.20 0.48
C ARG A 137 4.17 -17.63 0.14
N SER A 138 3.14 -17.94 0.94
CA SER A 138 1.77 -17.46 0.71
C SER A 138 1.59 -15.97 1.04
N GLU A 139 2.54 -15.37 1.76
CA GLU A 139 2.50 -13.96 2.17
C GLU A 139 3.39 -13.06 1.32
N LYS A 140 4.24 -13.64 0.46
CA LYS A 140 5.06 -12.86 -0.46
C LYS A 140 4.18 -12.00 -1.37
N PRO A 141 4.67 -10.79 -1.77
CA PRO A 141 3.98 -9.97 -2.75
C PRO A 141 3.59 -10.78 -3.98
N ASP A 142 2.30 -10.71 -4.28
CA ASP A 142 1.68 -11.34 -5.43
C ASP A 142 2.30 -10.75 -6.70
N ARG A 143 2.92 -11.61 -7.51
CA ARG A 143 3.70 -11.20 -8.68
C ARG A 143 2.83 -10.61 -9.78
N ASP A 144 1.60 -11.10 -9.91
CA ASP A 144 0.67 -10.64 -10.94
C ASP A 144 0.12 -9.26 -10.56
N LEU A 145 -0.18 -9.05 -9.28
CA LEU A 145 -0.56 -7.72 -8.79
C LEU A 145 0.58 -6.71 -8.93
N LEU A 146 1.82 -7.12 -8.67
CA LEU A 146 2.99 -6.27 -8.93
C LEU A 146 3.15 -5.97 -10.42
N ALA A 147 2.92 -6.94 -11.30
CA ALA A 147 3.02 -6.72 -12.74
C ALA A 147 2.02 -5.65 -13.22
N GLU A 148 0.76 -5.76 -12.79
CA GLU A 148 -0.29 -4.78 -13.07
C GLU A 148 0.10 -3.39 -12.53
N ARG A 149 0.47 -3.30 -11.25
CA ARG A 149 0.84 -2.03 -10.62
C ARG A 149 2.09 -1.39 -11.22
N PHE A 150 3.06 -2.22 -11.64
CA PHE A 150 4.31 -1.80 -12.25
C PHE A 150 4.10 -1.25 -13.66
N GLU A 151 3.12 -1.77 -14.40
CA GLU A 151 2.76 -1.20 -15.71
C GLU A 151 2.19 0.23 -15.56
N THR A 152 1.34 0.47 -14.55
CA THR A 152 0.90 1.83 -14.21
C THR A 152 2.07 2.76 -13.87
N PHE A 153 3.09 2.24 -13.17
CA PHE A 153 4.32 3.00 -12.90
C PHE A 153 5.10 3.32 -14.19
N ARG A 154 5.24 2.36 -15.10
CA ARG A 154 5.93 2.55 -16.39
C ARG A 154 5.25 3.60 -17.26
N GLN A 155 3.93 3.67 -17.27
CA GLN A 155 3.17 4.66 -18.03
C GLN A 155 3.31 6.08 -17.47
N ALA A 156 3.61 6.20 -16.17
CA ALA A 156 3.85 7.47 -15.50
C ALA A 156 5.33 7.92 -15.52
N SER A 157 6.23 7.08 -16.08
CA SER A 157 7.69 7.26 -15.99
C SER A 157 8.34 7.81 -17.25
#